data_AF-A0A9E5P157-F1
#
_entry.id   AF-A0A9E5P157-F1
#
_cell.length_a   1.000
_cell.length_b   1.000
_cell.length_c   1.000
_cell.angle_alpha   90.00
_cell.angle_beta   90.00
_cell.angle_gamma   90.00
#
_symmetry.space_group_name_H-M   'P 1'
#
loop_
_entity.id
_entity.type
_entity.pdbx_description
1 polymer ?
#
loop_
_entity_poly.entity_id
_entity_poly.type
_entity_poly.pdbx_seq_one_letter_code
_entity_poly.pdbx_strand_id
1 'polypeptide(L)'
;MNPEHILAILENHRGDLGEVISILEDIQTKYSYLPEEALRIVAQKTRRSLVDIYGVASFYKSFSLKPRGKHLISVCLGTACHVRGGQGIAKEFERQLGISAGQTTSEKDITLETVNCLGACALGPIVVVDGHYFSNVSQQRVKDVVQKARVGLDRVDVKTDERLFPLEVSCPRCNHSFMDRTRYIDGYPSIRVTVTFGGKHGWVRLSCLYGSYSVDHEYKVPTDTVVNFFCPHCHGELAGVSSCSECAALMVPMIVRGGGMVQICSRRGCKGHMLDLTRIKV
;
A
#
# COMPACT_ATOMS: atom_id res chain seq x y z
N MET A 1 8.85 -16.43 -13.42
CA MET A 1 9.19 -14.98 -13.46
C MET A 1 9.10 -14.53 -14.90
N ASN A 2 8.54 -13.36 -15.19
CA ASN A 2 8.39 -12.88 -16.57
C ASN A 2 9.39 -11.73 -16.83
N PRO A 3 10.34 -11.87 -17.78
CA PRO A 3 11.30 -10.82 -18.14
C PRO A 3 10.65 -9.51 -18.58
N GLU A 4 9.47 -9.57 -19.20
CA GLU A 4 8.74 -8.37 -19.68
C GLU A 4 8.35 -7.43 -18.53
N HIS A 5 8.03 -7.97 -17.34
CA HIS A 5 7.70 -7.13 -16.19
C HIS A 5 8.90 -6.33 -15.68
N ILE A 6 10.10 -6.90 -15.75
CA ILE A 6 11.32 -6.22 -15.30
C ILE A 6 11.64 -5.08 -16.28
N LEU A 7 11.42 -5.30 -17.58
CA LEU A 7 11.54 -4.26 -18.60
C LEU A 7 10.54 -3.12 -18.36
N ALA A 8 9.29 -3.43 -18.04
CA ALA A 8 8.28 -2.40 -17.73
C ALA A 8 8.65 -1.56 -16.49
N ILE A 9 9.22 -2.19 -15.43
CA ILE A 9 9.74 -1.46 -14.27
C ILE A 9 10.87 -0.52 -14.73
N LEU A 10 11.82 -1.02 -15.52
CA LEU A 10 12.96 -0.22 -16.00
C LEU A 10 12.54 0.97 -16.88
N GLU A 11 11.48 0.86 -17.66
CA GLU A 11 10.93 1.96 -18.47
C GLU A 11 10.42 3.12 -17.60
N ASN A 12 9.89 2.82 -16.41
CA ASN A 12 9.41 3.85 -15.48
C ASN A 12 10.55 4.69 -14.87
N HIS A 13 11.77 4.13 -14.79
CA HIS A 13 12.92 4.71 -14.08
C HIS A 13 13.98 5.35 -14.99
N ARG A 14 13.65 5.62 -16.27
CA ARG A 14 14.46 6.33 -17.30
C ARG A 14 15.96 5.96 -17.41
N GLY A 15 16.41 4.87 -16.80
CA GLY A 15 17.78 4.34 -16.86
C GLY A 15 18.84 5.11 -16.07
N ASP A 16 18.50 5.99 -15.13
CA ASP A 16 19.49 6.84 -14.44
C ASP A 16 20.12 6.22 -13.17
N LEU A 17 21.36 6.59 -12.87
CA LEU A 17 22.24 5.97 -11.86
C LEU A 17 21.69 6.11 -10.42
N GLY A 18 20.91 7.15 -10.15
CA GLY A 18 20.27 7.41 -8.86
C GLY A 18 19.11 6.46 -8.55
N GLU A 19 18.65 5.69 -9.54
CA GLU A 19 17.41 4.93 -9.44
C GLU A 19 17.65 3.42 -9.29
N VAL A 20 18.90 2.95 -9.19
CA VAL A 20 19.19 1.50 -8.99
C VAL A 20 18.50 0.98 -7.72
N ILE A 21 18.54 1.75 -6.63
CA ILE A 21 17.85 1.37 -5.39
C ILE A 21 16.34 1.27 -5.64
N SER A 22 15.72 2.28 -6.27
CA SER A 22 14.30 2.31 -6.60
C SER A 22 13.87 1.15 -7.51
N ILE A 23 14.66 0.83 -8.53
CA ILE A 23 14.43 -0.30 -9.44
C ILE A 23 14.46 -1.62 -8.67
N LEU A 24 15.44 -1.80 -7.77
CA LEU A 24 15.54 -2.99 -6.94
C LEU A 24 14.37 -3.07 -5.94
N GLU A 25 13.93 -1.95 -5.39
CA GLU A 25 12.75 -1.88 -4.52
C GLU A 25 11.48 -2.31 -5.25
N ASP A 26 11.25 -1.85 -6.48
CA ASP A 26 10.09 -2.24 -7.30
C ASP A 26 10.12 -3.72 -7.66
N ILE A 27 11.29 -4.24 -8.06
CA ILE A 27 11.48 -5.66 -8.35
C ILE A 27 11.19 -6.49 -7.09
N GLN A 28 11.73 -6.09 -5.93
CA GLN A 28 11.48 -6.78 -4.67
C GLN A 28 10.02 -6.67 -4.25
N THR A 29 9.36 -5.54 -4.44
CA THR A 29 7.93 -5.36 -4.15
C THR A 29 7.09 -6.33 -4.98
N LYS A 30 7.48 -6.55 -6.24
CA LYS A 30 6.78 -7.46 -7.14
C LYS A 30 7.02 -8.93 -6.84
N TYR A 31 8.24 -9.31 -6.52
CA TYR A 31 8.66 -10.71 -6.41
C TYR A 31 8.94 -11.17 -4.96
N SER A 32 8.86 -10.28 -3.98
CA SER A 32 9.22 -10.46 -2.57
C SER A 32 10.71 -10.75 -2.31
N TYR A 33 11.53 -10.80 -3.36
CA TYR A 33 12.99 -10.91 -3.30
C TYR A 33 13.59 -10.37 -4.59
N LEU A 34 14.92 -10.39 -4.68
CA LEU A 34 15.71 -10.03 -5.86
C LEU A 34 16.25 -11.31 -6.53
N PRO A 35 15.59 -11.78 -7.60
CA PRO A 35 16.08 -12.92 -8.34
C PRO A 35 17.34 -12.58 -9.15
N GLU A 36 18.25 -13.55 -9.27
CA GLU A 36 19.48 -13.39 -10.05
C GLU A 36 19.22 -12.92 -11.49
N GLU A 37 18.22 -13.50 -12.16
CA GLU A 37 17.85 -13.12 -13.52
C GLU A 37 17.43 -11.64 -13.61
N ALA A 38 16.72 -11.13 -12.60
CA ALA A 38 16.34 -9.74 -12.55
C ALA A 38 17.56 -8.82 -12.38
N LEU A 39 18.51 -9.21 -11.53
CA LEU A 39 19.76 -8.46 -11.35
C LEU A 39 20.60 -8.42 -12.63
N ARG A 40 20.62 -9.52 -13.40
CA ARG A 40 21.30 -9.58 -14.72
C ARG A 40 20.65 -8.64 -15.73
N ILE A 41 19.33 -8.62 -15.81
CA ILE A 41 18.58 -7.71 -16.70
C ILE A 41 18.84 -6.24 -16.31
N VAL A 42 18.77 -5.93 -15.02
CA VAL A 42 19.05 -4.58 -14.51
C VAL A 42 20.47 -4.16 -14.84
N ALA A 43 21.47 -5.02 -14.61
CA ALA A 43 22.87 -4.73 -14.95
C ALA A 43 23.05 -4.43 -16.44
N GLN A 44 22.45 -5.24 -17.32
CA GLN A 44 22.54 -5.06 -18.77
C GLN A 44 21.89 -3.73 -19.22
N LYS A 45 20.72 -3.41 -18.69
CA LYS A 45 19.95 -2.22 -19.09
C LYS A 45 20.50 -0.92 -18.52
N THR A 46 21.05 -0.96 -17.31
CA THR A 46 21.73 0.18 -16.69
C THR A 46 23.19 0.34 -17.14
N ARG A 47 23.69 -0.57 -18.01
CA ARG A 47 25.09 -0.63 -18.49
C ARG A 47 26.11 -0.68 -17.35
N ARG A 48 25.76 -1.38 -16.26
CA ARG A 48 26.61 -1.57 -15.07
C ARG A 48 27.12 -3.00 -14.97
N SER A 49 28.17 -3.20 -14.19
CA SER A 49 28.63 -4.54 -13.89
C SER A 49 27.63 -5.24 -12.97
N LEU A 50 27.48 -6.56 -13.14
CA LEU A 50 26.66 -7.37 -12.24
C LEU A 50 27.19 -7.31 -10.80
N VAL A 51 28.50 -7.15 -10.63
CA VAL A 51 29.16 -7.01 -9.33
C VAL A 51 28.69 -5.75 -8.60
N ASP A 52 28.56 -4.62 -9.29
CA ASP A 52 28.07 -3.37 -8.68
C ASP A 52 26.62 -3.54 -8.19
N ILE A 53 25.77 -4.18 -9.00
CA ILE A 53 24.37 -4.45 -8.64
C ILE A 53 24.28 -5.37 -7.42
N TYR A 54 25.07 -6.44 -7.38
CA TYR A 54 25.17 -7.30 -6.19
C TYR A 54 25.74 -6.55 -4.98
N GLY A 55 26.69 -5.63 -5.20
CA GLY A 55 27.22 -4.76 -4.15
C GLY A 55 26.10 -3.95 -3.48
N VAL A 56 25.25 -3.30 -4.26
CA VAL A 56 24.09 -2.56 -3.75
C VAL A 56 23.09 -3.51 -3.06
N ALA A 57 22.72 -4.61 -3.71
CA ALA A 57 21.72 -5.55 -3.19
C ALA A 57 22.15 -6.25 -1.90
N SER A 58 23.46 -6.43 -1.67
CA SER A 58 24.00 -7.03 -0.45
C SER A 58 24.35 -6.00 0.63
N PHE A 59 24.58 -4.75 0.27
CA PHE A 59 24.87 -3.67 1.22
C PHE A 59 23.65 -3.29 2.05
N TYR A 60 22.46 -3.17 1.43
CA TYR A 60 21.24 -2.80 2.13
C TYR A 60 20.50 -4.03 2.68
N LYS A 61 20.38 -4.12 4.01
CA LYS A 61 19.61 -5.15 4.73
C LYS A 61 18.13 -5.25 4.32
N SER A 62 17.56 -4.17 3.77
CA SER A 62 16.19 -4.14 3.26
C SER A 62 16.00 -5.06 2.05
N PHE A 63 17.05 -5.28 1.26
CA PHE A 63 17.02 -6.18 0.12
C PHE A 63 17.25 -7.64 0.53
N SER A 64 16.58 -8.56 -0.17
CA SER A 64 16.77 -10.00 -0.01
C SER A 64 17.08 -10.66 -1.34
N LEU A 65 18.22 -11.34 -1.38
CA LEU A 65 18.60 -12.23 -2.48
C LEU A 65 17.94 -13.62 -2.35
N LYS A 66 17.36 -13.93 -1.19
CA LYS A 66 16.65 -15.18 -0.91
C LYS A 66 15.14 -14.97 -1.01
N PRO A 67 14.37 -15.96 -1.51
CA PRO A 67 12.92 -15.89 -1.50
C PRO A 67 12.37 -15.62 -0.09
N ARG A 68 11.65 -14.51 0.06
CA ARG A 68 10.85 -14.22 1.25
C ARG A 68 9.42 -14.72 1.04
N GLY A 69 8.72 -14.92 2.16
CA GLY A 69 7.30 -15.17 2.16
C GLY A 69 6.54 -13.91 1.79
N LYS A 70 5.23 -14.07 1.60
CA LYS A 70 4.31 -12.98 1.31
C LYS A 70 4.28 -11.88 2.39
N HIS A 71 4.50 -12.26 3.64
CA HIS A 71 4.46 -11.41 4.82
C HIS A 71 5.81 -11.43 5.54
N LEU A 72 6.35 -10.26 5.87
CA LEU A 72 7.62 -10.10 6.61
C LEU A 72 7.35 -9.63 8.03
N ILE A 73 7.78 -10.42 9.02
CA ILE A 73 7.73 -10.08 10.44
C ILE A 73 9.14 -9.75 10.92
N SER A 74 9.38 -8.51 11.32
CA SER A 74 10.67 -8.03 11.84
C SER A 74 10.56 -7.70 13.32
N VAL A 75 11.23 -8.49 14.18
CA VAL A 75 11.24 -8.31 15.64
C VAL A 75 12.44 -7.45 16.05
N CYS A 76 12.20 -6.37 16.80
CA CYS A 76 13.26 -5.50 17.29
C CYS A 76 14.00 -6.13 18.48
N LEU A 77 15.31 -6.31 18.33
CA LEU A 77 16.23 -6.77 19.38
C LEU A 77 17.21 -5.68 19.82
N GLY A 78 16.88 -4.40 19.60
CA GLY A 78 17.69 -3.27 20.06
C GLY A 78 17.70 -3.16 21.56
N THR A 79 18.69 -2.47 22.12
CA THR A 79 18.98 -2.43 23.56
C THR A 79 17.71 -2.24 24.41
N ALA A 80 16.87 -1.25 24.08
CA ALA A 80 15.63 -1.01 24.81
C ALA A 80 14.62 -2.17 24.70
N CYS A 81 14.44 -2.75 23.51
CA CYS A 81 13.54 -3.88 23.31
C CYS A 81 14.10 -5.17 23.94
N HIS A 82 15.41 -5.37 23.87
CA HIS A 82 16.13 -6.49 24.47
C HIS A 82 15.91 -6.53 25.98
N VAL A 83 16.15 -5.41 26.68
CA VAL A 83 15.94 -5.29 28.14
C VAL A 83 14.46 -5.48 28.51
N ARG A 84 13.53 -5.09 27.63
CA ARG A 84 12.07 -5.30 27.81
C ARG A 84 11.58 -6.68 27.39
N GLY A 85 12.47 -7.65 27.16
CA GLY A 85 12.10 -9.04 26.87
C GLY A 85 11.91 -9.37 25.38
N GLY A 86 12.47 -8.58 24.47
CA GLY A 86 12.37 -8.77 23.02
C GLY A 86 12.84 -10.15 22.54
N GLN A 87 13.83 -10.76 23.21
CA GLN A 87 14.24 -12.14 22.90
C GLN A 87 13.13 -13.16 23.18
N GLY A 88 12.36 -12.99 24.25
CA GLY A 88 11.23 -13.86 24.55
C GLY A 88 10.13 -13.74 23.50
N ILE A 89 9.92 -12.53 22.97
CA ILE A 89 8.99 -12.28 21.87
C ILE A 89 9.45 -12.98 20.60
N ALA A 90 10.72 -12.83 20.21
CA ALA A 90 11.29 -13.50 19.04
C ALA A 90 11.15 -15.03 19.14
N LYS A 91 11.49 -15.62 20.28
CA LYS A 91 11.34 -17.06 20.54
C LYS A 91 9.88 -17.52 20.45
N GLU A 92 8.94 -16.71 20.91
CA GLU A 92 7.53 -17.03 20.81
C GLU A 92 7.03 -17.00 19.35
N PHE A 93 7.54 -16.08 18.52
CA PHE A 93 7.30 -16.14 17.06
C PHE A 93 7.88 -17.41 16.44
N GLU A 94 9.12 -17.76 16.78
CA GLU A 94 9.75 -19.00 16.29
C GLU A 94 8.92 -20.23 16.65
N ARG A 95 8.46 -20.30 17.90
CA ARG A 95 7.61 -21.40 18.41
C ARG A 95 6.28 -21.49 17.67
N GLN A 96 5.59 -20.38 17.43
CA GLN A 96 4.29 -20.38 16.77
C GLN A 96 4.37 -20.62 15.26
N LEU A 97 5.43 -20.14 14.61
CA LEU A 97 5.63 -20.29 13.17
C LEU A 97 6.35 -21.60 12.81
N GLY A 98 7.02 -22.24 13.77
CA GLY A 98 7.80 -23.46 13.54
C GLY A 98 9.08 -23.23 12.71
N ILE A 99 9.62 -22.01 12.73
CA ILE A 99 10.81 -21.59 11.97
C ILE A 99 11.75 -20.79 12.88
N SER A 100 13.03 -20.70 12.51
CA SER A 100 13.99 -19.81 13.19
C SER A 100 14.01 -18.41 12.59
N ALA A 101 14.50 -17.42 13.34
CA ALA A 101 14.77 -16.09 12.81
C ALA A 101 15.71 -16.15 11.59
N GLY A 102 15.33 -15.45 10.52
CA GLY A 102 15.99 -15.46 9.21
C GLY A 102 15.45 -16.53 8.24
N GLN A 103 14.44 -17.31 8.64
CA GLN A 103 13.81 -18.32 7.79
C GLN A 103 12.42 -17.90 7.31
N THR A 104 11.94 -18.63 6.30
CA THR A 104 10.61 -18.51 5.72
C THR A 104 9.87 -19.82 5.93
N THR A 105 8.58 -19.72 6.29
CA THR A 105 7.66 -20.87 6.39
C THR A 105 7.62 -21.70 5.10
N SER A 106 7.33 -23.00 5.21
CA SER A 106 7.28 -23.94 4.07
C SER A 106 6.27 -23.51 2.99
N GLU A 107 5.15 -22.94 3.42
CA GLU A 107 4.08 -22.41 2.56
C GLU A 107 4.46 -21.10 1.86
N LYS A 108 5.66 -20.55 2.13
CA LYS A 108 6.11 -19.23 1.66
C LYS A 108 5.14 -18.10 2.00
N ASP A 109 4.44 -18.22 3.12
CA ASP A 109 3.49 -17.20 3.57
C ASP A 109 4.16 -16.15 4.45
N ILE A 110 4.93 -16.59 5.46
CA ILE A 110 5.59 -15.70 6.43
C ILE A 110 7.11 -15.92 6.43
N THR A 111 7.87 -14.82 6.44
CA THR A 111 9.29 -14.75 6.82
C THR A 111 9.42 -14.09 8.18
N LEU A 112 10.19 -14.70 9.08
CA LEU A 112 10.54 -14.12 10.38
C LEU A 112 11.98 -13.62 10.32
N GLU A 113 12.21 -12.38 10.70
CA GLU A 113 13.55 -11.82 10.88
C GLU A 113 13.67 -11.02 12.17
N THR A 114 14.90 -10.85 12.62
CA THR A 114 15.23 -9.99 13.76
C THR A 114 16.10 -8.84 13.30
N VAL A 115 15.83 -7.66 13.82
CA VAL A 115 16.55 -6.43 13.49
C VAL A 115 17.17 -5.83 14.75
N ASN A 116 18.32 -5.18 14.57
CA ASN A 116 19.04 -4.58 15.69
C ASN A 116 18.32 -3.36 16.25
N CYS A 117 17.72 -2.49 15.45
CA CYS A 117 16.99 -1.34 15.98
C CYS A 117 15.98 -0.84 14.95
N LEU A 118 14.79 -0.51 15.41
CA LEU A 118 13.73 0.12 14.61
C LEU A 118 13.52 1.61 14.96
N GLY A 119 14.38 2.19 15.80
CA GLY A 119 14.36 3.63 16.12
C GLY A 119 13.19 4.11 16.99
N ALA A 120 12.24 3.26 17.35
CA ALA A 120 11.03 3.67 18.08
C ALA A 120 11.02 3.24 19.58
N CYS A 121 12.15 3.42 20.29
CA CYS A 121 12.36 2.91 21.66
C CYS A 121 11.25 3.28 22.67
N ALA A 122 10.58 4.42 22.50
CA ALA A 122 9.44 4.84 23.34
C ALA A 122 8.27 3.83 23.32
N LEU A 123 8.09 3.11 22.21
CA LEU A 123 6.99 2.17 21.98
C LEU A 123 7.40 0.69 22.17
N GLY A 124 8.65 0.44 22.58
CA GLY A 124 9.23 -0.90 22.72
C GLY A 124 8.58 -1.75 23.84
N PRO A 125 8.46 -3.08 23.69
CA PRO A 125 8.95 -3.90 22.57
C PRO A 125 8.12 -3.75 21.27
N ILE A 126 8.82 -3.65 20.14
CA ILE A 126 8.21 -3.43 18.82
C ILE A 126 8.42 -4.61 17.90
N VAL A 127 7.38 -4.90 17.15
CA VAL A 127 7.40 -5.80 15.98
C VAL A 127 6.85 -5.03 14.79
N VAL A 128 7.46 -5.17 13.63
CA VAL A 128 6.93 -4.63 12.37
C VAL A 128 6.47 -5.80 11.51
N VAL A 129 5.29 -5.68 10.91
CA VAL A 129 4.78 -6.65 9.94
C VAL A 129 4.38 -5.89 8.68
N ASP A 130 5.02 -6.18 7.55
CA ASP A 130 4.78 -5.52 6.26
C ASP A 130 4.76 -3.98 6.35
N GLY A 131 5.66 -3.41 7.17
CA GLY A 131 5.75 -1.97 7.41
C GLY A 131 4.80 -1.43 8.49
N HIS A 132 3.85 -2.22 8.99
CA HIS A 132 2.95 -1.82 10.08
C HIS A 132 3.60 -2.06 11.45
N TYR A 133 3.61 -1.03 12.30
CA TYR A 133 4.22 -1.08 13.63
C TYR A 133 3.25 -1.61 14.68
N PHE A 134 3.72 -2.59 15.45
CA PHE A 134 3.05 -3.09 16.66
C PHE A 134 3.86 -2.67 17.87
N SER A 135 3.26 -1.83 18.72
CA SER A 135 3.85 -1.31 19.95
C SER A 135 3.46 -2.16 21.16
N ASN A 136 4.28 -2.11 22.22
CA ASN A 136 4.08 -2.82 23.49
C ASN A 136 3.69 -4.29 23.28
N VAL A 137 4.41 -4.98 22.39
CA VAL A 137 4.15 -6.39 22.09
C VAL A 137 4.61 -7.22 23.29
N SER A 138 3.74 -8.09 23.78
CA SER A 138 4.06 -9.11 24.77
C SER A 138 4.00 -10.49 24.12
N GLN A 139 4.56 -11.51 24.77
CA GLN A 139 4.49 -12.89 24.27
C GLN A 139 3.04 -13.35 24.03
N GLN A 140 2.10 -12.91 24.86
CA GLN A 140 0.68 -13.24 24.70
C GLN A 140 0.08 -12.65 23.42
N ARG A 141 0.52 -11.44 23.02
CA ARG A 141 0.03 -10.74 21.81
C ARG A 141 0.65 -11.29 20.52
N VAL A 142 1.69 -12.12 20.60
CA VAL A 142 2.34 -12.71 19.41
C VAL A 142 1.34 -13.48 18.55
N LYS A 143 0.43 -14.24 19.18
CA LYS A 143 -0.60 -15.00 18.48
C LYS A 143 -1.49 -14.11 17.61
N ASP A 144 -1.90 -12.98 18.16
CA ASP A 144 -2.74 -12.02 17.44
C ASP A 144 -1.99 -11.38 16.28
N VAL A 145 -0.70 -11.05 16.47
CA VAL A 145 0.15 -10.49 15.41
C VAL A 145 0.34 -11.49 14.26
N VAL A 146 0.62 -12.76 14.58
CA VAL A 146 0.74 -13.83 13.56
C VAL A 146 -0.57 -14.01 12.80
N GLN A 147 -1.71 -14.02 13.50
CA GLN A 147 -3.01 -14.16 12.84
C GLN A 147 -3.31 -12.98 11.93
N LYS A 148 -3.02 -11.74 12.37
CA LYS A 148 -3.17 -10.54 11.54
C LYS A 148 -2.25 -10.57 10.31
N ALA A 149 -1.00 -11.05 10.47
CA ALA A 149 -0.08 -11.22 9.36
C ALA A 149 -0.65 -12.17 8.28
N ARG A 150 -1.15 -13.35 8.68
CA ARG A 150 -1.75 -14.33 7.75
C ARG A 150 -2.98 -13.81 6.98
N VAL A 151 -3.79 -12.99 7.65
CA VAL A 151 -4.99 -12.38 7.01
C VAL A 151 -4.59 -11.27 6.04
N GLY A 152 -3.45 -10.62 6.28
CA GLY A 152 -2.95 -9.44 5.56
C GLY A 152 -3.40 -8.15 6.25
N LEU A 153 -2.45 -7.26 6.53
CA LEU A 153 -2.67 -6.00 7.27
C LEU A 153 -3.24 -4.87 6.42
N ASP A 154 -3.14 -4.99 5.10
CA ASP A 154 -3.78 -4.07 4.15
C ASP A 154 -5.25 -4.41 3.89
N ARG A 155 -5.79 -5.44 4.57
CA ARG A 155 -7.23 -5.66 4.62
C ARG A 155 -7.83 -4.70 5.62
N VAL A 156 -8.43 -3.66 5.07
CA VAL A 156 -9.20 -2.65 5.76
C VAL A 156 -10.45 -3.30 6.36
N ASP A 157 -10.46 -3.58 7.67
CA ASP A 157 -11.68 -3.93 8.38
C ASP A 157 -12.36 -2.64 8.88
N VAL A 158 -13.43 -2.29 8.18
CA VAL A 158 -14.22 -1.08 8.40
C VAL A 158 -14.68 -0.90 9.85
N LYS A 159 -14.88 -2.00 10.59
CA LYS A 159 -15.41 -1.92 11.96
C LYS A 159 -14.35 -1.68 13.02
N THR A 160 -13.07 -1.95 12.74
CA THR A 160 -12.02 -1.96 13.77
C THR A 160 -10.82 -1.07 13.45
N ASP A 161 -10.70 -0.56 12.23
CA ASP A 161 -9.61 0.34 11.84
C ASP A 161 -9.95 1.80 12.15
N GLU A 162 -9.38 2.33 13.23
CA GLU A 162 -9.55 3.73 13.69
C GLU A 162 -9.03 4.78 12.68
N ARG A 163 -8.29 4.36 11.64
CA ARG A 163 -7.83 5.25 10.56
C ARG A 163 -8.91 5.52 9.52
N LEU A 164 -10.00 4.76 9.53
CA LEU A 164 -11.13 4.94 8.62
C LEU A 164 -12.13 5.89 9.26
N PHE A 165 -12.42 6.97 8.56
CA PHE A 165 -13.45 7.91 8.98
C PHE A 165 -14.32 8.31 7.78
N PRO A 166 -15.62 8.52 7.99
CA PRO A 166 -16.53 8.89 6.92
C PRO A 166 -16.25 10.32 6.46
N LEU A 167 -16.18 10.49 5.15
CA LEU A 167 -16.12 11.78 4.48
C LEU A 167 -17.50 12.15 3.94
N GLU A 168 -17.94 13.38 4.19
CA GLU A 168 -19.01 13.97 3.40
C GLU A 168 -18.39 14.80 2.28
N VAL A 169 -18.71 14.47 1.03
CA VAL A 169 -18.09 15.11 -0.13
C VAL A 169 -19.08 15.79 -1.07
N SER A 170 -18.59 16.81 -1.76
CA SER A 170 -19.35 17.63 -2.70
C SER A 170 -18.57 17.95 -3.98
N CYS A 171 -19.30 18.33 -5.02
CA CYS A 171 -18.73 18.75 -6.29
C CYS A 171 -17.90 20.03 -6.16
N PRO A 172 -16.65 20.09 -6.67
CA PRO A 172 -15.84 21.31 -6.66
C PRO A 172 -16.38 22.43 -7.58
N ARG A 173 -17.30 22.11 -8.50
CA ARG A 173 -17.87 23.08 -9.44
C ARG A 173 -19.19 23.67 -8.97
N CYS A 174 -20.14 22.83 -8.54
CA CYS A 174 -21.48 23.28 -8.15
C CYS A 174 -21.78 23.14 -6.65
N ASN A 175 -20.83 22.62 -5.87
CA ASN A 175 -20.96 22.39 -4.43
C ASN A 175 -22.11 21.45 -4.00
N HIS A 176 -22.79 20.79 -4.95
CA HIS A 176 -23.80 19.80 -4.64
C HIS A 176 -23.17 18.55 -4.02
N SER A 177 -23.82 17.98 -3.01
CA SER A 177 -23.32 16.80 -2.32
C SER A 177 -23.36 15.58 -3.25
N PHE A 178 -22.31 14.75 -3.19
CA PHE A 178 -22.30 13.45 -3.86
C PHE A 178 -22.83 12.32 -2.97
N MET A 179 -23.24 12.61 -1.74
CA MET A 179 -23.65 11.59 -0.78
C MET A 179 -25.01 10.99 -1.17
N ASP A 180 -25.02 9.69 -1.51
CA ASP A 180 -26.21 8.88 -1.79
C ASP A 180 -26.62 8.09 -0.54
N ARG A 181 -27.66 8.58 0.15
CA ARG A 181 -28.21 7.96 1.36
C ARG A 181 -29.16 6.80 1.09
N THR A 182 -29.43 6.49 -0.17
CA THR A 182 -30.29 5.36 -0.56
C THR A 182 -29.53 4.04 -0.65
N ARG A 183 -28.20 4.11 -0.77
CA ARG A 183 -27.33 2.94 -0.91
C ARG A 183 -26.12 3.06 0.01
N TYR A 184 -25.86 1.98 0.74
CA TYR A 184 -24.79 1.90 1.73
C TYR A 184 -23.65 1.03 1.21
N ILE A 185 -22.43 1.47 1.44
CA ILE A 185 -21.20 0.71 1.23
C ILE A 185 -20.45 0.74 2.56
N ASP A 186 -19.95 -0.41 3.00
CA ASP A 186 -19.22 -0.55 4.27
C ASP A 186 -20.03 -0.08 5.51
N GLY A 187 -21.37 -0.07 5.41
CA GLY A 187 -22.25 0.40 6.51
C GLY A 187 -22.49 1.92 6.55
N TYR A 188 -21.95 2.69 5.60
CA TYR A 188 -22.14 4.15 5.52
C TYR A 188 -22.78 4.55 4.18
N PRO A 189 -23.39 5.75 4.08
CA PRO A 189 -23.88 6.29 2.81
C PRO A 189 -22.78 6.31 1.75
N SER A 190 -23.12 5.95 0.53
CA SER A 190 -22.14 5.91 -0.57
C SER A 190 -21.93 7.28 -1.22
N ILE A 191 -20.83 7.46 -1.94
CA ILE A 191 -20.58 8.61 -2.80
C ILE A 191 -20.98 8.22 -4.22
N ARG A 192 -21.99 8.88 -4.80
CA ARG A 192 -22.45 8.61 -6.18
C ARG A 192 -21.90 9.65 -7.15
N VAL A 193 -21.24 9.15 -8.18
CA VAL A 193 -20.67 9.94 -9.27
C VAL A 193 -21.02 9.31 -10.62
N THR A 194 -20.96 10.10 -11.68
CA THR A 194 -21.10 9.58 -13.05
C THR A 194 -19.72 9.30 -13.60
N VAL A 195 -19.54 8.19 -14.30
CA VAL A 195 -18.30 7.88 -15.00
C VAL A 195 -18.56 7.61 -16.47
N THR A 196 -17.54 7.87 -17.28
CA THR A 196 -17.54 7.53 -18.71
C THR A 196 -16.36 6.63 -19.03
N PHE A 197 -16.63 5.52 -19.71
CA PHE A 197 -15.60 4.62 -20.23
C PHE A 197 -16.04 4.01 -21.57
N GLY A 198 -15.15 4.02 -22.57
CA GLY A 198 -15.44 3.44 -23.89
C GLY A 198 -16.70 4.02 -24.57
N GLY A 199 -16.96 5.32 -24.36
CA GLY A 199 -18.14 6.01 -24.88
C GLY A 199 -19.46 5.71 -24.16
N LYS A 200 -19.45 4.91 -23.09
CA LYS A 200 -20.63 4.62 -22.27
C LYS A 200 -20.61 5.46 -21.00
N HIS A 201 -21.77 6.00 -20.64
CA HIS A 201 -22.00 6.72 -19.39
C HIS A 201 -22.73 5.81 -18.39
N GLY A 202 -22.32 5.85 -17.13
CA GLY A 202 -23.00 5.13 -16.05
C GLY A 202 -22.65 5.68 -14.68
N TRP A 203 -23.34 5.22 -13.64
CA TRP A 203 -23.01 5.60 -12.27
C TRP A 203 -21.99 4.66 -11.63
N VAL A 204 -21.17 5.24 -10.75
CA VAL A 204 -20.31 4.53 -9.81
C VAL A 204 -20.60 5.05 -8.41
N ARG A 205 -20.66 4.11 -7.46
CA ARG A 205 -20.78 4.37 -6.03
C ARG A 205 -19.51 3.97 -5.33
N LEU A 206 -18.94 4.89 -4.57
CA LEU A 206 -17.73 4.68 -3.79
C LEU A 206 -18.08 4.63 -2.31
N SER A 207 -17.29 3.92 -1.51
CA SER A 207 -17.32 4.09 -0.06
C SER A 207 -16.99 5.53 0.32
N CYS A 208 -17.67 6.07 1.32
CA CYS A 208 -17.33 7.38 1.87
C CYS A 208 -16.25 7.31 2.94
N LEU A 209 -15.86 6.11 3.38
CA LEU A 209 -14.79 5.94 4.35
C LEU A 209 -13.44 6.20 3.69
N TYR A 210 -12.72 7.19 4.19
CA TYR A 210 -11.33 7.40 3.78
C TYR A 210 -10.52 6.16 4.11
N GLY A 211 -9.73 5.64 3.15
CA GLY A 211 -9.02 4.36 3.29
C GLY A 211 -9.78 3.14 2.75
N SER A 212 -11.09 3.22 2.50
CA SER A 212 -11.84 2.13 1.86
C SER A 212 -11.72 2.16 0.33
N TYR A 213 -11.68 0.98 -0.27
CA TYR A 213 -11.63 0.76 -1.73
C TYR A 213 -12.87 0.05 -2.26
N SER A 214 -13.92 -0.08 -1.43
CA SER A 214 -15.18 -0.69 -1.83
C SER A 214 -15.90 0.19 -2.85
N VAL A 215 -16.24 -0.41 -3.99
CA VAL A 215 -16.90 0.27 -5.12
C VAL A 215 -18.01 -0.59 -5.70
N ASP A 216 -19.16 0.03 -5.95
CA ASP A 216 -20.30 -0.54 -6.68
C ASP A 216 -20.49 0.21 -7.99
N HIS A 217 -20.85 -0.48 -9.07
CA HIS A 217 -20.85 0.07 -10.42
C HIS A 217 -22.00 -0.47 -11.25
N GLU A 218 -22.63 0.41 -12.02
CA GLU A 218 -23.73 0.06 -12.92
C GLU A 218 -23.30 -0.96 -13.99
N TYR A 219 -22.07 -0.79 -14.51
CA TYR A 219 -21.49 -1.63 -15.55
C TYR A 219 -20.11 -2.14 -15.13
N LYS A 220 -19.77 -3.36 -15.56
CA LYS A 220 -18.43 -3.94 -15.35
C LYS A 220 -17.39 -3.15 -16.16
N VAL A 221 -16.77 -2.15 -15.55
CA VAL A 221 -15.54 -1.51 -16.05
C VAL A 221 -14.40 -2.53 -15.90
N PRO A 222 -13.49 -2.76 -16.85
CA PRO A 222 -12.35 -3.65 -16.64
C PRO A 222 -11.35 -3.11 -15.59
N THR A 223 -10.61 -3.99 -14.91
CA THR A 223 -9.50 -3.57 -14.02
C THR A 223 -8.44 -2.80 -14.81
N ASP A 224 -7.70 -1.90 -14.16
CA ASP A 224 -6.64 -1.05 -14.74
C ASP A 224 -7.11 -0.02 -15.78
N THR A 225 -8.42 0.10 -15.95
CA THR A 225 -9.03 1.07 -16.83
C THR A 225 -9.08 2.45 -16.18
N VAL A 226 -8.63 3.48 -16.89
CA VAL A 226 -8.82 4.90 -16.49
C VAL A 226 -10.21 5.35 -16.94
N VAL A 227 -10.98 5.91 -16.02
CA VAL A 227 -12.33 6.42 -16.30
C VAL A 227 -12.44 7.91 -15.99
N ASN A 228 -13.25 8.62 -16.78
CA ASN A 228 -13.51 10.04 -16.56
C ASN A 228 -14.69 10.19 -15.61
N PHE A 229 -14.54 11.04 -14.58
CA PHE A 229 -15.57 11.27 -13.56
C PHE A 229 -16.31 12.58 -13.84
N PHE A 230 -17.62 12.57 -13.62
CA PHE A 230 -18.52 13.69 -13.85
C PHE A 230 -19.47 13.86 -12.67
N CYS A 231 -19.79 15.12 -12.37
CA CYS A 231 -20.80 15.47 -11.38
C CYS A 231 -22.19 15.03 -11.88
N PRO A 232 -22.97 14.25 -11.11
CA PRO A 232 -24.33 13.87 -11.50
C PRO A 232 -25.32 15.04 -11.51
N HIS A 233 -24.96 16.18 -10.91
CA HIS A 233 -25.84 17.35 -10.78
C HIS A 233 -25.58 18.44 -11.82
N CYS A 234 -24.31 18.78 -12.06
CA CYS A 234 -23.95 19.83 -13.03
C CYS A 234 -23.32 19.28 -14.32
N HIS A 235 -23.12 17.97 -14.41
CA HIS A 235 -22.47 17.28 -15.53
C HIS A 235 -21.03 17.74 -15.84
N GLY A 236 -20.48 18.61 -15.00
CA GLY A 236 -19.09 19.07 -15.12
C GLY A 236 -18.12 17.95 -14.83
N GLU A 237 -17.07 17.87 -15.64
CA GLU A 237 -15.98 16.92 -15.45
C GLU A 237 -15.19 17.23 -14.17
N LEU A 238 -14.86 16.17 -13.44
CA LEU A 238 -14.11 16.14 -12.19
C LEU A 238 -12.64 15.76 -12.47
N ALA A 239 -12.01 16.43 -13.42
CA ALA A 239 -10.60 16.23 -13.72
C ALA A 239 -9.73 17.07 -12.78
N GLY A 240 -8.85 16.42 -12.01
CA GLY A 240 -7.84 17.10 -11.20
C GLY A 240 -6.57 17.42 -12.00
N VAL A 241 -5.68 18.18 -11.37
CA VAL A 241 -4.39 18.61 -11.94
C VAL A 241 -3.21 17.75 -11.47
N SER A 242 -3.42 16.91 -10.47
CA SER A 242 -2.43 16.02 -9.87
C SER A 242 -2.51 14.63 -10.47
N SER A 243 -1.35 13.97 -10.54
CA SER A 243 -1.22 12.57 -10.93
C SER A 243 -1.09 11.66 -9.70
N CYS A 244 -1.63 10.46 -9.80
CA CYS A 244 -1.54 9.43 -8.78
C CYS A 244 -0.10 8.95 -8.59
N SER A 245 0.39 8.88 -7.35
CA SER A 245 1.73 8.36 -7.02
C SER A 245 1.93 6.90 -7.42
N GLU A 246 0.87 6.10 -7.33
CA GLU A 246 0.94 4.64 -7.55
C GLU A 246 0.91 4.26 -9.03
N CYS A 247 0.25 5.05 -9.87
CA CYS A 247 -0.05 4.61 -11.24
C CYS A 247 -0.05 5.73 -12.30
N ALA A 248 0.31 6.95 -11.91
CA ALA A 248 0.38 8.16 -12.74
C ALA A 248 -0.93 8.62 -13.41
N ALA A 249 -2.08 7.97 -13.12
CA ALA A 249 -3.38 8.40 -13.64
C ALA A 249 -3.85 9.69 -12.96
N LEU A 250 -4.73 10.45 -13.63
CA LEU A 250 -5.24 11.71 -13.06
C LEU A 250 -6.07 11.46 -11.80
N MET A 251 -5.90 12.34 -10.82
CA MET A 251 -6.65 12.33 -9.57
C MET A 251 -7.96 13.10 -9.74
N VAL A 252 -9.04 12.62 -9.12
CA VAL A 252 -10.41 13.15 -9.22
C VAL A 252 -10.73 13.90 -7.92
N PRO A 253 -10.84 15.24 -7.95
CA PRO A 253 -11.03 16.03 -6.74
C PRO A 253 -12.50 16.12 -6.31
N MET A 254 -12.72 16.04 -5.01
CA MET A 254 -14.01 16.29 -4.34
C MET A 254 -13.77 17.17 -3.11
N ILE A 255 -14.67 18.12 -2.86
CA ILE A 255 -14.60 18.98 -1.66
C ILE A 255 -15.04 18.15 -0.46
N VAL A 256 -14.31 18.21 0.65
CA VAL A 256 -14.73 17.60 1.92
C VAL A 256 -15.50 18.64 2.75
N ARG A 257 -16.66 18.25 3.28
CA ARG A 257 -17.43 19.10 4.19
C ARG A 257 -16.63 19.31 5.48
N GLY A 258 -16.45 20.56 5.88
CA GLY A 258 -15.53 20.94 6.97
C GLY A 258 -14.18 21.47 6.49
N GLY A 259 -13.93 21.43 5.17
CA GLY A 259 -12.76 22.01 4.53
C GLY A 259 -11.78 20.97 4.00
N GLY A 260 -10.95 21.39 3.06
CA GLY A 260 -10.02 20.51 2.34
C GLY A 260 -10.64 19.84 1.11
N MET A 261 -9.84 19.01 0.46
CA MET A 261 -10.22 18.25 -0.73
C MET A 261 -9.72 16.82 -0.60
N VAL A 262 -10.58 15.86 -0.92
CA VAL A 262 -10.16 14.48 -1.16
C VAL A 262 -9.97 14.29 -2.66
N GLN A 263 -8.93 13.58 -3.03
CA GLN A 263 -8.62 13.23 -4.40
C GLN A 263 -8.49 11.72 -4.51
N ILE A 264 -9.18 11.11 -5.48
CA ILE A 264 -9.15 9.66 -5.70
C ILE A 264 -8.58 9.35 -7.08
N CYS A 265 -7.87 8.23 -7.23
CA CYS A 265 -7.34 7.84 -8.53
C CYS A 265 -8.46 7.47 -9.52
N SER A 266 -8.35 7.95 -10.76
CA SER A 266 -9.27 7.61 -11.85
C SER A 266 -9.13 6.18 -12.41
N ARG A 267 -8.06 5.46 -12.04
CA ARG A 267 -7.81 4.09 -12.52
C ARG A 267 -8.53 3.07 -11.64
N ARG A 268 -9.38 2.23 -12.25
CA ARG A 268 -10.05 1.13 -11.56
C ARG A 268 -9.04 0.14 -10.99
N GLY A 269 -9.13 -0.13 -9.68
CA GLY A 269 -8.24 -1.05 -8.97
C GLY A 269 -7.01 -0.39 -8.35
N CYS A 270 -6.75 0.89 -8.65
CA CYS A 270 -5.71 1.65 -7.97
C CYS A 270 -6.19 2.10 -6.58
N LYS A 271 -5.32 1.96 -5.58
CA LYS A 271 -5.57 2.37 -4.18
C LYS A 271 -5.15 3.81 -3.89
N GLY A 272 -4.65 4.55 -4.88
CA GLY A 272 -4.22 5.92 -4.68
C GLY A 272 -5.38 6.86 -4.33
N HIS A 273 -5.33 7.42 -3.13
CA HIS A 273 -6.15 8.56 -2.73
C HIS A 273 -5.32 9.51 -1.86
N MET A 274 -5.70 10.79 -1.85
CA MET A 274 -5.01 11.84 -1.11
C MET A 274 -6.03 12.74 -0.45
N LEU A 275 -5.83 13.06 0.82
CA LEU A 275 -6.62 14.04 1.54
C LEU A 275 -5.77 15.30 1.73
N ASP A 276 -6.13 16.38 1.05
CA ASP A 276 -5.47 17.68 1.14
C ASP A 276 -6.24 18.59 2.09
N LEU A 277 -5.66 18.83 3.26
CA LEU A 277 -6.21 19.70 4.31
C LEU A 277 -5.58 21.10 4.32
N THR A 278 -4.67 21.40 3.39
CA THR A 278 -3.92 22.68 3.37
C THR A 278 -4.80 23.89 3.07
N ARG A 279 -6.02 23.67 2.55
CA ARG A 279 -7.02 24.72 2.27
C ARG A 279 -8.03 24.94 3.39
N ILE A 280 -7.87 24.32 4.56
CA ILE A 280 -8.70 24.62 5.73
C ILE A 280 -8.28 25.98 6.27
N LYS A 281 -9.10 27.02 6.04
CA LYS A 281 -9.01 28.24 6.83
C LYS A 281 -9.55 27.91 8.22
N VAL A 282 -8.65 27.86 9.21
CA VAL A 282 -8.97 27.81 10.64
C VAL A 282 -9.69 29.11 11.03
#